data_AF-A0A0F0CJN0-F1
#
_entry.id   AF-A0A0F0CJN0-F1
#
_cell.length_a   1.000
_cell.length_b   1.000
_cell.length_c   1.000
_cell.angle_alpha   90.00
_cell.angle_beta   90.00
_cell.angle_gamma   90.00
#
_symmetry.space_group_name_H-M   'P 1'
#
loop_
_entity.id
_entity.type
_entity.pdbx_description
1 polymer ?
#
loop_
_entity_poly.entity_id
_entity_poly.type
_entity_poly.pdbx_seq_one_letter_code
_entity_poly.pdbx_strand_id
1 'polypeptide(L)'
;MITEGNISDIRIAKDKLNIKPDSIYCFDRAYTDLELWSNIDFSKSYFVTKLKNNLKYTVLGQHLEAMKDGILSDEKIKLENKKYEKNLRMIRFLDEKSDEVVSFVTNNFKLSAKTIV
;
A
#
# COMPACT_ATOMS: atom_id res chain seq x y z
N MET A 1 -14.77 -12.53 8.11
CA MET A 1 -15.95 -11.79 7.62
C MET A 1 -15.43 -10.44 7.13
N ILE A 2 -15.20 -10.28 5.83
CA ILE A 2 -14.74 -9.01 5.23
C ILE A 2 -15.95 -8.44 4.51
N THR A 3 -16.51 -7.38 5.07
CA THR A 3 -17.77 -6.78 4.64
C THR A 3 -17.58 -5.90 3.42
N GLU A 4 -18.48 -6.04 2.45
CA GLU A 4 -18.45 -5.28 1.19
C GLU A 4 -18.76 -3.77 1.34
N GLY A 5 -19.10 -3.31 2.55
CA GLY A 5 -19.49 -1.92 2.84
C GLY A 5 -18.38 -0.86 2.85
N ASN A 6 -17.10 -1.26 2.87
CA ASN A 6 -16.01 -0.34 3.25
C ASN A 6 -15.63 0.74 2.22
N ILE A 7 -15.98 0.61 0.92
CA ILE A 7 -15.61 1.66 -0.08
C ILE A 7 -16.43 2.93 0.13
N SER A 8 -17.73 2.78 0.40
CA SER A 8 -18.62 3.91 0.66
C SER A 8 -18.24 4.60 1.97
N ASP A 9 -17.88 3.82 2.99
CA ASP A 9 -17.45 4.32 4.29
C ASP A 9 -16.12 5.07 4.23
N ILE A 10 -15.13 4.64 3.43
CA ILE A 10 -13.86 5.38 3.28
C ILE A 10 -14.08 6.74 2.59
N ARG A 11 -14.99 6.80 1.60
CA ARG A 11 -15.30 8.06 0.89
C ARG A 11 -16.04 9.05 1.79
N ILE A 12 -16.92 8.56 2.67
CA ILE A 12 -17.57 9.37 3.73
C ILE A 12 -16.58 9.70 4.85
N ALA A 13 -15.64 8.80 5.14
CA ALA A 13 -14.62 8.99 6.16
C ALA A 13 -13.56 10.00 5.74
N LYS A 14 -13.26 10.19 4.45
CA LYS A 14 -12.28 11.19 3.98
C LYS A 14 -12.50 12.59 4.59
N ASP A 15 -13.75 13.02 4.72
CA ASP A 15 -14.11 14.32 5.32
C ASP A 15 -14.06 14.34 6.85
N LYS A 16 -13.94 13.16 7.50
CA LYS A 16 -13.95 12.96 8.95
C LYS A 16 -12.72 12.22 9.49
N LEU A 17 -11.78 11.83 8.63
CA LEU A 17 -10.65 10.97 9.00
C LEU A 17 -9.63 11.84 9.71
N ASN A 18 -9.70 11.87 11.04
CA ASN A 18 -8.67 12.47 11.85
C ASN A 18 -7.41 11.58 11.79
N ILE A 19 -6.52 11.88 10.85
CA ILE A 19 -5.29 11.11 10.65
C ILE A 19 -4.39 11.34 11.86
N LYS A 20 -4.05 10.25 12.55
CA LYS A 20 -3.20 10.27 13.74
C LYS A 20 -1.77 9.93 13.34
N PRO A 21 -0.78 10.76 13.70
CA PRO A 21 0.63 10.44 13.52
C PRO A 21 0.98 9.03 14.03
N ASP A 22 1.99 8.43 13.42
CA ASP A 22 2.51 7.10 13.79
C ASP A 22 1.50 5.94 13.70
N SER A 23 0.35 6.16 13.03
CA SER A 23 -0.65 5.13 12.77
C SER A 23 -0.46 4.47 11.40
N ILE A 24 -0.98 3.26 11.24
CA ILE A 24 -0.98 2.51 9.97
C ILE A 24 -2.42 2.28 9.52
N TYR A 25 -2.75 2.74 8.31
CA TYR A 25 -4.06 2.63 7.70
C TYR A 25 -4.05 1.52 6.63
N CYS A 26 -4.83 0.46 6.84
CA CYS A 26 -4.91 -0.68 5.92
C CYS A 26 -6.16 -0.60 5.04
N PHE A 27 -5.98 -0.77 3.72
CA PHE A 27 -7.04 -0.70 2.72
C PHE A 27 -7.15 -2.02 1.95
N ASP A 28 -8.26 -2.74 2.13
CA ASP A 28 -8.47 -4.09 1.57
C ASP A 28 -8.91 -4.11 0.10
N ARG A 29 -9.38 -2.98 -0.43
CA ARG A 29 -9.76 -2.82 -1.83
C ARG A 29 -8.79 -1.86 -2.47
N ALA A 30 -8.45 -2.08 -3.75
CA ALA A 30 -7.49 -1.31 -4.54
C ALA A 30 -7.75 0.19 -4.56
N TYR A 31 -7.46 0.83 -3.43
CA TYR A 31 -7.87 2.17 -3.09
C TYR A 31 -6.75 3.09 -3.52
N THR A 32 -6.77 3.46 -4.81
CA THR A 32 -5.75 4.30 -5.45
C THR A 32 -6.09 5.79 -5.35
N ASP A 33 -6.53 6.24 -4.18
CA ASP A 33 -6.75 7.66 -3.93
C ASP A 33 -5.43 8.32 -3.47
N LEU A 34 -4.69 8.81 -4.46
CA LEU A 34 -3.37 9.41 -4.24
C LEU A 34 -3.42 10.64 -3.33
N GLU A 35 -4.55 11.34 -3.26
CA GLU A 35 -4.71 12.49 -2.35
C GLU A 35 -4.80 12.02 -0.90
N LEU A 36 -5.53 10.94 -0.62
CA LEU A 36 -5.55 10.37 0.73
C LEU A 36 -4.17 9.89 1.14
N TRP A 37 -3.45 9.21 0.24
CA TRP A 37 -2.09 8.73 0.52
C TRP A 37 -1.16 9.89 0.85
N SER A 38 -1.24 10.97 0.07
CA SER A 38 -0.48 12.21 0.33
C SER A 38 -0.82 12.82 1.69
N ASN A 39 -2.09 12.85 2.08
CA ASN A 39 -2.53 13.36 3.38
C ASN A 39 -2.04 12.49 4.55
N ILE A 40 -2.10 11.16 4.42
CA ILE A 40 -1.58 10.21 5.41
C ILE A 40 -0.08 10.39 5.60
N ASP A 41 0.67 10.44 4.50
CA ASP A 41 2.11 10.65 4.53
C ASP A 41 2.49 12.01 5.14
N PHE A 42 1.82 13.10 4.72
CA PHE A 42 2.02 14.44 5.28
C PHE A 42 1.79 14.48 6.79
N SER A 43 0.82 13.70 7.28
CA SER A 43 0.49 13.57 8.70
C SER A 43 1.44 12.64 9.47
N LYS A 44 2.62 12.30 8.91
CA LYS A 44 3.60 11.39 9.51
C LYS A 44 3.00 10.02 9.86
N SER A 45 2.12 9.54 9.01
CA SER A 45 1.42 8.26 9.17
C SER A 45 1.70 7.35 7.98
N TYR A 46 1.32 6.08 8.12
CA TYR A 46 1.59 5.06 7.11
C TYR A 46 0.30 4.49 6.52
N PHE A 47 0.37 4.02 5.28
CA PHE A 47 -0.71 3.25 4.68
C PHE A 47 -0.21 1.94 4.08
N VAL A 48 -1.09 0.95 4.02
CA VAL A 48 -0.90 -0.30 3.27
C VAL A 48 -2.16 -0.51 2.43
N THR A 49 -2.01 -0.73 1.14
CA THR A 49 -3.13 -1.05 0.26
C THR A 49 -2.78 -2.21 -0.66
N LYS A 50 -3.74 -3.11 -0.87
CA LYS A 50 -3.67 -4.05 -1.99
C LYS A 50 -3.75 -3.27 -3.30
N LEU A 51 -3.01 -3.70 -4.31
CA LEU A 51 -3.05 -3.12 -5.66
C LEU A 51 -3.90 -4.02 -6.57
N LYS A 52 -4.80 -3.41 -7.36
CA LYS A 52 -5.36 -4.04 -8.57
C LYS A 52 -4.76 -3.39 -9.80
N ASN A 53 -4.62 -4.19 -10.85
CA ASN A 53 -4.05 -3.83 -12.15
C ASN A 53 -4.59 -2.46 -12.59
N ASN A 54 -3.70 -1.46 -12.73
CA ASN A 54 -3.84 -0.18 -13.47
C ASN A 54 -2.96 0.97 -12.93
N LEU A 55 -2.25 0.82 -11.81
CA LEU A 55 -1.33 1.86 -11.33
C LEU A 55 -0.03 1.85 -12.17
N LYS A 56 0.31 2.99 -12.77
CA LYS A 56 1.57 3.19 -13.49
C LYS A 56 2.68 3.59 -12.53
N TYR A 57 3.79 2.86 -12.57
CA TYR A 57 4.94 3.09 -11.72
C TYR A 57 6.22 2.66 -12.41
N THR A 58 7.33 3.25 -11.98
CA THR A 58 8.68 2.83 -12.33
C THR A 58 9.32 2.17 -11.12
N VAL A 59 9.97 1.02 -11.32
CA VAL A 59 10.80 0.39 -10.29
C VAL A 59 12.13 1.12 -10.23
N LEU A 60 12.48 1.62 -9.05
CA LEU A 60 13.73 2.35 -8.81
C LEU A 60 14.85 1.45 -8.30
N GLY A 61 14.51 0.26 -7.79
CA GLY A 61 15.46 -0.72 -7.28
C GLY A 61 14.86 -1.58 -6.18
N GLN A 62 15.68 -2.48 -5.66
CA GLN A 62 15.30 -3.38 -4.58
C GLN A 62 15.40 -2.68 -3.22
N HIS A 63 14.44 -2.93 -2.32
CA HIS A 63 14.52 -2.44 -0.94
C HIS A 63 15.26 -3.43 -0.04
N LEU A 64 14.86 -4.71 -0.07
CA LEU A 64 15.49 -5.81 0.67
C LEU A 64 15.48 -7.09 -0.17
N GLU A 65 16.34 -8.05 0.18
CA GLU A 65 16.37 -9.38 -0.47
C GLU A 65 15.00 -10.06 -0.34
N ALA A 66 14.35 -10.28 -1.49
CA ALA A 66 13.17 -11.12 -1.60
C ALA A 66 13.59 -12.59 -1.70
N MET A 67 12.63 -13.52 -1.55
CA MET A 67 12.81 -15.00 -1.49
C MET A 67 12.83 -15.63 -0.08
N LYS A 68 12.04 -15.11 0.87
CA LYS A 68 11.65 -15.83 2.10
C LYS A 68 10.16 -15.62 2.40
N ASP A 69 9.52 -16.60 3.04
CA ASP A 69 8.16 -16.52 3.60
C ASP A 69 7.03 -16.13 2.63
N GLY A 70 7.17 -16.52 1.35
CA GLY A 70 6.21 -16.23 0.28
C GLY A 70 6.37 -14.85 -0.37
N ILE A 71 7.38 -14.07 0.04
CA ILE A 71 7.71 -12.77 -0.56
C ILE A 71 8.48 -12.97 -1.87
N LEU A 72 7.86 -12.59 -2.98
CA LEU A 72 8.42 -12.69 -4.33
C LEU A 72 9.30 -11.48 -4.66
N SER A 73 8.91 -10.29 -4.24
CA SER A 73 9.69 -9.07 -4.46
C SER A 73 9.42 -8.01 -3.40
N ASP A 74 10.45 -7.23 -3.05
CA ASP A 74 10.37 -6.07 -2.17
C ASP A 74 11.11 -4.89 -2.84
N GLU A 75 10.35 -4.03 -3.50
CA GLU A 75 10.85 -3.04 -4.45
C GLU A 75 10.54 -1.63 -3.98
N LYS A 76 11.47 -0.72 -4.23
CA LYS A 76 11.22 0.72 -4.20
C LYS A 76 10.68 1.15 -5.55
N ILE A 77 9.54 1.82 -5.55
CA ILE A 77 8.87 2.30 -6.76
C ILE A 77 8.60 3.81 -6.68
N LYS A 78 8.39 4.42 -7.84
CA LYS A 78 7.87 5.78 -7.97
C LYS A 78 6.64 5.76 -8.86
N LEU A 79 5.58 6.43 -8.45
CA LEU A 79 4.38 6.53 -9.28
C LEU A 79 4.62 7.48 -10.44
N GLU A 80 4.09 7.13 -11.61
CA GLU A 80 4.06 8.02 -12.78
C GLU A 80 2.90 9.01 -12.65
N ASN A 81 2.84 9.72 -11.51
CA ASN A 81 1.77 10.65 -11.18
C ASN A 81 2.28 11.82 -10.34
N LYS A 82 1.83 13.05 -10.65
CA LYS A 82 2.22 14.27 -9.93
C LYS A 82 1.57 14.44 -8.55
N LYS A 83 0.50 13.69 -8.25
CA LYS A 83 -0.23 13.80 -6.98
C LYS A 83 0.51 13.18 -5.80
N TYR A 84 1.43 12.26 -6.06
CA TYR A 84 2.25 11.59 -5.05
C TYR A 84 3.66 11.38 -5.60
N GLU A 85 4.56 12.32 -5.29
CA GLU A 85 5.91 12.35 -5.88
C GLU A 85 6.97 11.61 -5.07
N LYS A 86 6.63 11.20 -3.83
CA LYS A 86 7.52 10.45 -2.95
C LYS A 86 7.65 8.99 -3.40
N ASN A 87 8.76 8.37 -3.00
CA ASN A 87 8.97 6.95 -3.26
C ASN A 87 8.04 6.10 -2.41
N LEU A 88 7.53 5.02 -2.99
CA LEU A 88 6.74 4.01 -2.32
C LEU A 88 7.47 2.67 -2.34
N ARG A 89 6.99 1.74 -1.54
CA ARG A 89 7.43 0.36 -1.49
C ARG A 89 6.34 -0.53 -2.08
N MET A 90 6.72 -1.42 -2.99
CA MET A 90 5.88 -2.46 -3.58
C MET A 90 6.35 -3.81 -3.08
N ILE A 91 5.45 -4.57 -2.47
CA ILE A 91 5.71 -5.95 -2.05
C ILE A 91 4.82 -6.88 -2.85
N ARG A 92 5.39 -7.87 -3.52
CA ARG A 92 4.63 -8.95 -4.18
C ARG A 92 4.74 -10.21 -3.34
N PHE A 93 3.60 -10.80 -3.03
CA PHE A 93 3.45 -11.96 -2.17
C PHE A 93 2.63 -13.03 -2.88
N LEU A 94 3.07 -14.28 -2.80
CA LEU A 94 2.30 -15.43 -3.27
C LEU A 94 1.38 -15.89 -2.15
N ASP A 95 0.06 -15.71 -2.32
CA ASP A 95 -0.93 -16.28 -1.42
C ASP A 95 -1.10 -17.76 -1.73
N GLU A 96 -0.45 -18.62 -0.93
CA GLU A 96 -0.49 -20.09 -1.09
C GLU A 96 -1.92 -20.67 -1.03
N LYS A 97 -2.89 -19.95 -0.43
CA LYS A 97 -4.27 -20.43 -0.34
C LYS A 97 -5.03 -20.28 -1.65
N SER A 98 -4.81 -19.17 -2.35
CA SER A 98 -5.46 -18.89 -3.63
C SER A 98 -4.58 -19.19 -4.84
N ASP A 99 -3.29 -19.46 -4.63
CA ASP A 99 -2.26 -19.57 -5.67
C ASP A 99 -2.17 -18.29 -6.54
N GLU A 100 -2.41 -17.13 -5.90
CA GLU A 100 -2.39 -15.83 -6.58
C GLU A 100 -1.25 -14.93 -6.09
N VAL A 101 -0.66 -14.18 -7.01
CA VAL A 101 0.29 -13.12 -6.66
C VAL A 101 -0.47 -11.84 -6.30
N VAL A 102 -0.38 -11.45 -5.03
CA VAL A 102 -0.95 -10.22 -4.50
C VAL A 102 0.14 -9.16 -4.39
N SER A 103 -0.15 -7.95 -4.86
CA SER A 103 0.75 -6.81 -4.75
C SER A 103 0.25 -5.81 -3.72
N PHE A 104 1.13 -5.35 -2.83
CA PHE A 104 0.85 -4.35 -1.81
C PHE A 104 1.71 -3.11 -2.00
N VAL A 105 1.12 -1.94 -1.80
CA VAL A 105 1.82 -0.64 -1.85
C VAL A 105 1.77 0.02 -0.47
N THR A 106 2.92 0.55 -0.04
CA THR A 106 3.03 1.27 1.24
C THR A 106 4.09 2.39 1.18
N ASN A 107 3.93 3.42 2.02
CA ASN A 107 4.99 4.38 2.33
C ASN A 107 5.87 3.95 3.52
N ASN A 108 5.67 2.74 4.07
CA ASN A 108 6.44 2.21 5.20
C ASN A 108 7.65 1.37 4.73
N PHE A 109 8.85 1.90 4.96
CA PHE A 109 10.15 1.26 4.67
C PHE A 109 10.83 0.68 5.93
N LYS A 110 10.14 0.67 7.08
CA LYS A 110 10.71 0.22 8.35
C LYS A 110 10.25 -1.19 8.74
N LEU A 111 8.99 -1.51 8.47
CA LEU A 111 8.43 -2.81 8.80
C LEU A 111 8.96 -3.89 7.85
N SER A 112 9.03 -5.13 8.33
CA SER A 112 9.36 -6.26 7.47
C SER A 112 8.28 -6.46 6.39
N ALA A 113 8.66 -7.01 5.24
CA ALA A 113 7.68 -7.32 4.19
C ALA A 113 6.59 -8.28 4.71
N LYS A 114 6.96 -9.23 5.57
CA LYS A 114 6.03 -10.17 6.19
C LYS A 114 5.02 -9.53 7.14
N THR A 115 5.37 -8.41 7.77
CA THR A 115 4.42 -7.65 8.62
C THR A 115 3.40 -6.87 7.79
N ILE A 116 3.73 -6.57 6.52
CA ILE A 116 2.86 -5.79 5.64
C ILE A 116 1.85 -6.67 4.89
N VAL A 117 2.21 -7.91 4.55
CA VAL A 117 1.39 -8.83 3.72
C VAL A 117 0.58 -9.85 4.52
#